data_AF-A0A1A7P3X5-F1
#
_entry.id   AF-A0A1A7P3X5-F1
#
_cell.length_a   1.000
_cell.length_b   1.000
_cell.length_c   1.000
_cell.angle_alpha   90.00
_cell.angle_beta   90.00
_cell.angle_gamma   90.00
#
_symmetry.space_group_name_H-M   'P 1'
#
loop_
_entity.id
_entity.type
_entity.pdbx_description
1 polymer ?
#
loop_
_entity_poly.entity_id
_entity_poly.type
_entity_poly.pdbx_seq_one_letter_code
_entity_poly.pdbx_strand_id
1 'polypeptide(L)'
;LQPLKKYPQEPPHFGWDYDSLQFLLNKLNETPESKPFFAFLFTGSTHEPFADAGKAFHIYPHNQSNENGFLNTLRYSDWSLEQFMKAAEKQPWYNNTIFIFTADHTLNSLPSENLKEQFHIPLIVYSPDGSLSAKRESQFASQYDLFPTILDLLGIDTPISTFGQSLLHPKTTTPTLFVGNGQIIGMISPAGTATFLEQKQLSISNDNDELRQQILKFKQRVTLADMMLDNNQWAK
;
A
#
# COMPACT_ATOMS: atom_id res chain seq x y z
N LEU A 1 -9.47 -24.32 -5.13
CA LEU A 1 -8.93 -24.68 -3.80
C LEU A 1 -10.11 -24.84 -2.87
N GLN A 2 -10.18 -25.93 -2.11
CA GLN A 2 -11.23 -26.09 -1.09
C GLN A 2 -10.93 -25.14 0.09
N PRO A 3 -11.94 -24.54 0.73
CA PRO A 3 -11.70 -23.64 1.85
C PRO A 3 -10.95 -24.32 3.00
N LEU A 4 -9.99 -23.62 3.61
CA LEU A 4 -9.21 -24.18 4.73
C LEU A 4 -9.96 -24.12 6.07
N LYS A 5 -11.04 -23.34 6.11
CA LYS A 5 -11.95 -23.21 7.26
C LYS A 5 -13.39 -23.33 6.80
N LYS A 6 -14.29 -23.62 7.75
CA LYS A 6 -15.73 -23.54 7.52
C LYS A 6 -16.16 -22.08 7.65
N TYR A 7 -16.57 -21.48 6.54
CA TYR A 7 -17.11 -20.12 6.50
C TYR A 7 -18.64 -20.14 6.56
N PRO A 8 -19.29 -19.06 7.03
CA PRO A 8 -20.75 -19.00 7.13
C PRO A 8 -21.44 -18.77 5.78
N GLN A 9 -20.67 -18.45 4.73
CA GLN A 9 -21.12 -18.21 3.37
C GLN A 9 -20.09 -18.70 2.35
N GLU A 10 -20.49 -18.73 1.09
CA GLU A 10 -19.58 -18.99 -0.03
C GLU A 10 -18.44 -17.95 -0.10
N PRO A 11 -17.28 -18.32 -0.68
CA PRO A 11 -16.17 -17.40 -0.84
C PRO A 11 -16.57 -16.12 -1.57
N PRO A 12 -16.14 -14.93 -1.09
CA PRO A 12 -16.35 -13.68 -1.81
C PRO A 12 -15.51 -13.63 -3.10
N HIS A 13 -15.72 -12.61 -3.93
CA HIS A 13 -15.08 -12.49 -5.25
C HIS A 13 -13.55 -12.63 -5.22
N PHE A 14 -12.90 -12.04 -4.21
CA PHE A 14 -11.44 -12.10 -4.03
C PHE A 14 -10.97 -13.25 -3.12
N GLY A 15 -11.87 -14.14 -2.72
CA GLY A 15 -11.58 -15.23 -1.79
C GLY A 15 -11.36 -14.76 -0.35
N TRP A 16 -10.93 -15.70 0.49
CA TRP A 16 -10.69 -15.47 1.92
C TRP A 16 -9.21 -15.22 2.17
N ASP A 17 -8.88 -14.14 2.88
CA ASP A 17 -7.49 -13.71 3.11
C ASP A 17 -6.68 -14.80 3.82
N TYR A 18 -7.26 -15.49 4.80
CA TYR A 18 -6.61 -16.63 5.46
C TYR A 18 -6.21 -17.70 4.46
N ASP A 19 -7.14 -18.12 3.60
CA ASP A 19 -6.89 -19.20 2.63
C ASP A 19 -5.82 -18.78 1.61
N SER A 20 -5.88 -17.53 1.12
CA SER A 20 -4.90 -16.95 0.20
C SER A 20 -3.51 -16.81 0.82
N LEU A 21 -3.42 -16.37 2.07
CA LEU A 21 -2.16 -16.26 2.81
C LEU A 21 -1.54 -17.63 3.13
N GLN A 22 -2.35 -18.62 3.49
CA GLN A 22 -1.87 -19.99 3.68
C GLN A 22 -1.41 -20.61 2.35
N PHE A 23 -2.09 -20.31 1.24
CA PHE A 23 -1.63 -20.71 -0.08
C PHE A 23 -0.28 -20.08 -0.43
N LEU A 24 -0.11 -18.77 -0.18
CA LEU A 24 1.17 -18.08 -0.35
C LEU A 24 2.27 -18.74 0.47
N LEU A 25 2.02 -18.99 1.76
CA LEU A 25 2.97 -19.66 2.66
C LEU A 25 3.43 -21.00 2.09
N ASN A 26 2.50 -21.82 1.60
CA ASN A 26 2.83 -23.10 0.99
C ASN A 26 3.69 -22.93 -0.27
N LYS A 27 3.42 -21.91 -1.10
CA LYS A 27 4.25 -21.61 -2.27
C LYS A 27 5.65 -21.12 -1.91
N LEU A 28 5.79 -20.32 -0.85
CA LEU A 28 7.11 -19.94 -0.34
C LEU A 28 7.89 -21.16 0.15
N ASN A 29 7.23 -22.09 0.85
CA ASN A 29 7.85 -23.32 1.34
C ASN A 29 8.29 -24.29 0.23
N GLU A 30 7.69 -24.20 -0.97
CA GLU A 30 8.13 -24.95 -2.15
C GLU A 30 9.41 -24.37 -2.79
N THR A 31 9.82 -23.15 -2.39
CA THR A 31 11.01 -22.51 -2.95
C THR A 31 12.28 -23.15 -2.38
N PRO A 32 13.22 -23.61 -3.21
CA PRO A 32 14.50 -24.15 -2.73
C PRO A 32 15.27 -23.10 -1.91
N GLU A 33 15.83 -23.48 -0.76
CA GLU A 33 16.59 -22.56 0.12
C GLU A 33 17.76 -21.84 -0.59
N SER A 34 18.27 -22.41 -1.68
CA SER A 34 19.35 -21.84 -2.49
C SER A 34 18.91 -20.71 -3.43
N LYS A 35 17.61 -20.38 -3.51
CA LYS A 35 17.09 -19.36 -4.41
C LYS A 35 16.32 -18.29 -3.64
N PRO A 36 16.62 -16.99 -3.87
CA PRO A 36 15.78 -15.92 -3.33
C PRO A 36 14.40 -15.96 -3.99
N PHE A 37 13.39 -15.44 -3.30
CA PHE A 37 12.07 -15.22 -3.86
C PHE A 37 11.68 -13.74 -3.75
N PHE A 38 10.82 -13.32 -4.68
CA PHE A 38 9.97 -12.15 -4.53
C PHE A 38 8.53 -12.65 -4.58
N ALA A 39 7.73 -12.26 -3.61
CA ALA A 39 6.35 -12.67 -3.53
C ALA A 39 5.46 -11.48 -3.19
N PHE A 40 4.31 -11.45 -3.85
CA PHE A 40 3.30 -10.41 -3.69
C PHE A 40 1.94 -11.08 -3.57
N LEU A 41 1.16 -10.66 -2.57
CA LEU A 41 -0.22 -11.09 -2.40
C LEU A 41 -1.09 -9.87 -2.15
N PHE A 42 -2.20 -9.82 -2.86
CA PHE A 42 -3.25 -8.84 -2.67
C PHE A 42 -4.39 -9.48 -1.88
N THR A 43 -4.64 -9.01 -0.66
CA THR A 43 -5.79 -9.42 0.16
C THR A 43 -7.06 -8.79 -0.40
N GLY A 44 -8.22 -9.41 -0.17
CA GLY A 44 -9.48 -8.90 -0.74
C GLY A 44 -10.74 -9.15 0.10
N SER A 45 -10.62 -9.72 1.30
CA SER A 45 -11.78 -9.96 2.18
C SER A 45 -12.42 -8.65 2.68
N THR A 46 -11.68 -7.56 2.65
CA THR A 46 -12.14 -6.20 3.00
C THR A 46 -12.89 -5.50 1.86
N HIS A 47 -13.09 -6.13 0.70
CA HIS A 47 -13.87 -5.55 -0.39
C HIS A 47 -15.38 -5.65 -0.16
N GLU A 48 -16.14 -4.69 -0.67
CA GLU A 48 -17.60 -4.72 -0.67
C GLU A 48 -18.15 -5.95 -1.45
N PRO A 49 -19.23 -6.60 -0.98
CA PRO A 49 -20.11 -6.21 0.13
C PRO A 49 -19.69 -6.77 1.50
N PHE A 50 -18.40 -6.71 1.87
CA PHE A 50 -17.87 -7.06 3.20
C PHE A 50 -18.43 -8.38 3.76
N ALA A 51 -18.07 -9.49 3.11
CA ALA A 51 -18.53 -10.83 3.42
C ALA A 51 -18.38 -11.20 4.92
N ASP A 52 -19.35 -11.93 5.48
CA ASP A 52 -19.29 -12.32 6.89
C ASP A 52 -18.23 -13.43 7.08
N ALA A 53 -17.11 -13.11 7.72
CA ALA A 53 -16.07 -14.09 8.04
C ALA A 53 -16.39 -14.96 9.28
N GLY A 54 -17.54 -14.72 9.92
CA GLY A 54 -18.04 -15.44 11.09
C GLY A 54 -18.08 -14.60 12.36
N LYS A 55 -18.99 -15.00 13.28
CA LYS A 55 -19.28 -14.28 14.54
C LYS A 55 -18.06 -13.98 15.43
N ALA A 56 -16.99 -14.77 15.32
CA ALA A 56 -15.76 -14.53 16.08
C ALA A 56 -15.07 -13.20 15.73
N PHE A 57 -15.34 -12.65 14.54
CA PHE A 57 -14.75 -11.40 14.05
C PHE A 57 -15.70 -10.20 14.19
N HIS A 58 -16.90 -10.39 14.74
CA HIS A 58 -17.87 -9.31 14.92
C HIS A 58 -17.46 -8.42 16.10
N ILE A 59 -16.88 -7.26 15.82
CA ILE A 59 -16.69 -6.16 16.78
C ILE A 59 -17.94 -5.27 16.85
N TYR A 60 -18.70 -5.19 15.77
CA TYR A 60 -19.99 -4.51 15.67
C TYR A 60 -21.07 -5.44 15.11
N PRO A 61 -22.38 -5.12 15.24
CA PRO A 61 -23.43 -5.82 14.52
C PRO A 61 -23.14 -5.83 13.02
N HIS A 62 -22.91 -7.02 12.47
CA HIS A 62 -22.44 -7.17 11.09
C HIS A 62 -23.50 -6.71 10.09
N ASN A 63 -23.07 -5.92 9.11
CA ASN A 63 -23.87 -5.47 7.98
C ASN A 63 -22.96 -5.32 6.76
N GLN A 64 -23.25 -6.10 5.72
CA GLN A 64 -22.48 -6.21 4.48
C GLN A 64 -22.39 -4.90 3.67
N SER A 65 -23.22 -3.91 3.97
CA SER A 65 -23.33 -2.68 3.17
C SER A 65 -22.89 -1.43 3.92
N ASN A 66 -22.22 -1.55 5.08
CA ASN A 66 -21.77 -0.39 5.83
C ASN A 66 -20.41 -0.60 6.52
N GLU A 67 -19.97 0.44 7.23
CA GLU A 67 -18.70 0.46 7.95
C GLU A 67 -18.56 -0.66 8.99
N ASN A 68 -19.65 -1.11 9.63
CA ASN A 68 -19.58 -2.24 10.57
C ASN A 68 -19.16 -3.54 9.86
N GLY A 69 -19.64 -3.76 8.63
CA GLY A 69 -19.19 -4.87 7.78
C GLY A 69 -17.70 -4.78 7.52
N PHE A 70 -17.24 -3.61 7.04
CA PHE A 70 -15.83 -3.33 6.77
C PHE A 70 -14.94 -3.53 8.01
N LEU A 71 -15.32 -3.00 9.17
CA LEU A 71 -14.51 -3.12 10.38
C LEU A 71 -14.45 -4.57 10.89
N ASN A 72 -15.52 -5.34 10.75
CA ASN A 72 -15.53 -6.77 11.07
C ASN A 72 -14.64 -7.58 10.10
N THR A 73 -14.69 -7.29 8.79
CA THR A 73 -13.83 -7.97 7.80
C THR A 73 -12.37 -7.55 7.92
N LEU A 74 -12.10 -6.30 8.29
CA LEU A 74 -10.75 -5.81 8.58
C LEU A 74 -10.15 -6.56 9.77
N ARG A 75 -10.92 -6.81 10.84
CA ARG A 75 -10.47 -7.65 11.97
C ARG A 75 -10.14 -9.08 11.52
N TYR A 76 -10.91 -9.64 10.60
CA TYR A 76 -10.62 -10.96 10.03
C TYR A 76 -9.33 -10.94 9.18
N SER A 77 -9.13 -9.91 8.37
CA SER A 77 -7.93 -9.74 7.55
C SER A 77 -6.67 -9.61 8.43
N ASP A 78 -6.73 -8.79 9.48
CA ASP A 78 -5.68 -8.63 10.49
C ASP A 78 -5.35 -9.97 11.19
N TRP A 79 -6.37 -10.71 11.64
CA TRP A 79 -6.18 -12.05 12.21
C TRP A 79 -5.56 -13.03 11.21
N SER A 80 -5.94 -12.96 9.94
CA SER A 80 -5.40 -13.81 8.87
C SER A 80 -3.92 -13.54 8.65
N LEU A 81 -3.52 -12.27 8.67
CA LEU A 81 -2.13 -11.86 8.61
C LEU A 81 -1.34 -12.32 9.85
N GLU A 82 -1.92 -12.23 11.05
CA GLU A 82 -1.31 -12.79 12.27
C GLU A 82 -1.03 -14.30 12.11
N GLN A 83 -1.98 -15.06 11.57
CA GLN A 83 -1.77 -16.50 11.36
C GLN A 83 -0.68 -16.79 10.33
N PHE A 84 -0.63 -16.01 9.25
CA PHE A 84 0.46 -16.08 8.28
C PHE A 84 1.81 -15.86 8.95
N MET A 85 1.96 -14.79 9.73
CA MET A 85 3.22 -14.46 10.39
C MET A 85 3.63 -15.51 11.43
N LYS A 86 2.69 -16.03 12.24
CA LYS A 86 2.96 -17.14 13.18
C LYS A 86 3.39 -18.43 12.50
N ALA A 87 2.91 -18.68 11.28
CA ALA A 87 3.29 -19.85 10.50
C ALA A 87 4.62 -19.63 9.77
N ALA A 88 4.84 -18.41 9.26
CA ALA A 88 6.08 -17.96 8.64
C ALA A 88 7.25 -18.01 9.62
N GLU A 89 7.08 -17.58 10.88
CA GLU A 89 8.12 -17.61 11.94
C GLU A 89 8.75 -19.00 12.15
N LYS A 90 8.03 -20.07 11.77
CA LYS A 90 8.50 -21.46 11.89
C LYS A 90 9.27 -21.95 10.67
N GLN A 91 9.40 -21.14 9.61
CA GLN A 91 10.02 -21.54 8.35
C GLN A 91 11.49 -21.12 8.30
N PRO A 92 12.36 -21.90 7.61
CA PRO A 92 13.78 -21.60 7.53
C PRO A 92 14.10 -20.26 6.84
N TRP A 93 13.24 -19.81 5.92
CA TRP A 93 13.42 -18.56 5.19
C TRP A 93 13.04 -17.30 5.99
N TYR A 94 12.34 -17.43 7.12
CA TYR A 94 11.76 -16.30 7.86
C TYR A 94 12.77 -15.22 8.23
N ASN A 95 13.89 -15.64 8.85
CA ASN A 95 14.92 -14.70 9.28
C ASN A 95 15.64 -14.02 8.11
N ASN A 96 15.58 -14.57 6.90
CA ASN A 96 16.18 -14.01 5.70
C ASN A 96 15.12 -13.41 4.75
N THR A 97 14.04 -12.85 5.31
CA THR A 97 12.93 -12.28 4.54
C THR A 97 12.58 -10.90 5.06
N ILE A 98 12.47 -9.93 4.14
CA ILE A 98 11.90 -8.62 4.42
C ILE A 98 10.41 -8.67 4.10
N PHE A 99 9.58 -8.35 5.08
CA PHE A 99 8.13 -8.25 4.94
C PHE A 99 7.74 -6.78 4.78
N ILE A 100 6.87 -6.50 3.81
CA ILE A 100 6.32 -5.17 3.56
C ILE A 100 4.80 -5.27 3.59
N PHE A 101 4.16 -4.54 4.50
CA PHE A 101 2.71 -4.47 4.62
C PHE A 101 2.27 -3.04 4.29
N THR A 102 1.34 -2.90 3.35
CA THR A 102 0.74 -1.61 2.98
C THR A 102 -0.71 -1.84 2.56
N ALA A 103 -1.54 -0.80 2.64
CA ALA A 103 -2.83 -0.82 1.95
C ALA A 103 -2.69 -0.33 0.50
N ASP A 104 -3.68 -0.66 -0.32
CA ASP A 104 -3.85 -0.17 -1.68
C ASP A 104 -4.50 1.21 -1.70
N HIS A 105 -5.55 1.40 -0.89
CA HIS A 105 -6.23 2.69 -0.69
C HIS A 105 -7.03 2.71 0.62
N THR A 106 -7.60 3.87 0.96
CA THR A 106 -8.54 4.02 2.09
C THR A 106 -9.96 3.59 1.71
N LEU A 107 -10.85 3.42 2.68
CA LEU A 107 -12.26 3.13 2.40
C LEU A 107 -12.95 4.34 1.73
N ASN A 108 -13.33 4.20 0.45
CA ASN A 108 -13.89 5.29 -0.36
C ASN A 108 -15.27 5.81 0.12
N SER A 109 -16.02 5.01 0.88
CA SER A 109 -17.36 5.37 1.37
C SER A 109 -17.36 6.42 2.50
N LEU A 110 -16.19 6.78 3.03
CA LEU A 110 -16.02 7.79 4.08
C LEU A 110 -15.11 8.92 3.59
N PRO A 111 -15.60 9.81 2.70
CA PRO A 111 -14.78 10.89 2.18
C PRO A 111 -14.43 11.89 3.29
N SER A 112 -13.14 12.21 3.44
CA SER A 112 -12.67 13.33 4.25
C SER A 112 -12.45 14.56 3.36
N GLU A 113 -12.79 15.74 3.86
CA GLU A 113 -12.41 17.01 3.22
C GLU A 113 -10.90 17.28 3.32
N ASN A 114 -10.22 16.59 4.24
CA ASN A 114 -8.77 16.64 4.37
C ASN A 114 -8.11 15.62 3.42
N LEU A 115 -7.52 16.14 2.35
CA LEU A 115 -6.82 15.33 1.34
C LEU A 115 -5.74 14.41 1.95
N LYS A 116 -5.10 14.80 3.06
CA LYS A 116 -4.10 13.93 3.72
C LYS A 116 -4.76 12.71 4.34
N GLU A 117 -5.87 12.89 5.04
CA GLU A 117 -6.61 11.80 5.68
C GLU A 117 -7.25 10.87 4.65
N GLN A 118 -7.76 11.45 3.55
CA GLN A 118 -8.35 10.70 2.45
C GLN A 118 -7.38 9.71 1.77
N PHE A 119 -6.06 9.91 1.90
CA PHE A 119 -5.06 9.07 1.24
C PHE A 119 -4.06 8.45 2.22
N HIS A 120 -4.33 8.52 3.53
CA HIS A 120 -3.41 8.01 4.54
C HIS A 120 -3.61 6.50 4.73
N ILE A 121 -2.60 5.73 4.31
CA ILE A 121 -2.55 4.28 4.40
C ILE A 121 -1.38 3.82 5.29
N PRO A 122 -1.48 2.64 5.93
CA PRO A 122 -0.37 2.08 6.69
C PRO A 122 0.77 1.66 5.77
N LEU A 123 2.00 1.78 6.27
CA LEU A 123 3.20 1.15 5.71
C LEU A 123 4.04 0.60 6.86
N ILE A 124 4.30 -0.70 6.85
CA ILE A 124 5.18 -1.40 7.79
C ILE A 124 6.23 -2.15 6.98
N VAL A 125 7.51 -1.88 7.25
CA VAL A 125 8.64 -2.66 6.72
C VAL A 125 9.27 -3.39 7.91
N TYR A 126 9.36 -4.71 7.81
CA TYR A 126 9.77 -5.57 8.91
C TYR A 126 10.80 -6.59 8.43
N SER A 127 11.93 -6.70 9.15
CA SER A 127 12.95 -7.72 8.91
C SER A 127 13.25 -8.44 10.23
N PRO A 128 13.04 -9.77 10.34
CA PRO A 128 13.23 -10.49 11.60
C PRO A 128 14.69 -10.61 12.05
N ASP A 129 15.66 -10.49 11.14
CA ASP A 129 17.10 -10.54 11.45
C ASP A 129 17.62 -9.32 12.23
N GLY A 130 16.80 -8.27 12.39
CA GLY A 130 17.18 -7.05 13.08
C GLY A 130 18.04 -6.10 12.24
N SER A 131 18.19 -6.33 10.93
CA SER A 131 18.85 -5.41 10.00
C SER A 131 18.16 -4.05 9.92
N LEU A 132 16.86 -4.00 10.23
CA LEU A 132 16.06 -2.79 10.33
C LEU A 132 15.75 -2.46 11.79
N SER A 133 16.25 -1.31 12.25
CA SER A 133 15.92 -0.80 13.58
C SER A 133 14.46 -0.36 13.65
N ALA A 134 13.76 -0.76 14.72
CA ALA A 134 12.39 -0.33 14.97
C ALA A 134 12.33 1.20 15.16
N LYS A 135 11.59 1.89 14.30
CA LYS A 135 11.38 3.34 14.37
C LYS A 135 10.04 3.70 13.73
N ARG A 136 9.47 4.81 14.19
CA ARG A 136 8.33 5.45 13.53
C ARG A 136 8.85 6.58 12.66
N GLU A 137 8.60 6.48 11.37
CA GLU A 137 8.93 7.53 10.41
C GLU A 137 7.76 8.50 10.25
N SER A 138 8.03 9.80 10.35
CA SER A 138 7.03 10.86 10.15
C SER A 138 7.15 11.55 8.79
N GLN A 139 8.10 11.13 7.95
CA GLN A 139 8.26 11.67 6.62
C GLN A 139 7.07 11.30 5.72
N PHE A 140 6.72 12.20 4.79
CA PHE A 140 5.75 11.88 3.75
C PHE A 140 6.30 10.77 2.84
N ALA A 141 5.49 9.74 2.63
CA ALA A 141 5.78 8.61 1.77
C ALA A 141 4.56 8.29 0.91
N SER A 142 4.80 7.68 -0.24
CA SER A 142 3.79 7.18 -1.18
C SER A 142 4.13 5.75 -1.62
N GLN A 143 3.17 5.07 -2.23
CA GLN A 143 3.40 3.75 -2.84
C GLN A 143 4.49 3.79 -3.92
N TYR A 144 4.68 4.93 -4.61
CA TYR A 144 5.75 5.11 -5.59
C TYR A 144 7.16 5.00 -4.98
N ASP A 145 7.30 5.26 -3.68
CA ASP A 145 8.57 5.17 -2.96
C ASP A 145 8.93 3.71 -2.62
N LEU A 146 8.00 2.75 -2.72
CA LEU A 146 8.26 1.36 -2.34
C LEU A 146 9.25 0.66 -3.26
N PHE A 147 9.10 0.80 -4.58
CA PHE A 147 10.01 0.15 -5.54
C PHE A 147 11.48 0.56 -5.35
N PRO A 148 11.86 1.86 -5.33
CA PRO A 148 13.24 2.24 -5.04
C PRO A 148 13.70 1.81 -3.64
N THR A 149 12.82 1.86 -2.63
CA THR A 149 13.16 1.41 -1.27
C THR A 149 13.49 -0.09 -1.23
N ILE A 150 12.73 -0.92 -1.96
CA ILE A 150 12.97 -2.37 -2.05
C ILE A 150 14.33 -2.64 -2.68
N LEU A 151 14.68 -1.94 -3.75
CA LEU A 151 15.97 -2.13 -4.41
C LEU A 151 17.14 -1.79 -3.49
N ASP A 152 17.05 -0.70 -2.74
CA ASP A 152 18.09 -0.34 -1.76
C ASP A 152 18.16 -1.35 -0.60
N LEU A 153 17.02 -1.84 -0.11
CA LEU A 153 16.98 -2.89 0.92
C LEU A 153 17.66 -4.18 0.45
N LEU A 154 17.59 -4.48 -0.85
CA LEU A 154 18.24 -5.63 -1.48
C LEU A 154 19.69 -5.34 -1.90
N GLY A 155 20.20 -4.12 -1.71
CA GLY A 155 21.54 -3.70 -2.15
C GLY A 155 21.71 -3.67 -3.67
N ILE A 156 20.62 -3.49 -4.42
CA ILE A 156 20.64 -3.44 -5.89
C ILE A 156 20.95 -2.01 -6.34
N ASP A 157 22.22 -1.76 -6.66
CA ASP A 157 22.70 -0.48 -7.18
C ASP A 157 22.60 -0.44 -8.71
N THR A 158 21.37 -0.27 -9.22
CA THR A 158 21.12 -0.15 -10.66
C THR A 158 20.29 1.10 -10.93
N PRO A 159 20.64 1.91 -11.96
CA PRO A 159 19.81 3.05 -12.34
C PRO A 159 18.38 2.61 -12.66
N ILE A 160 17.41 3.29 -12.08
CA ILE A 160 15.98 3.04 -12.28
C ILE A 160 15.26 4.33 -12.63
N SER A 161 14.23 4.20 -13.46
CA SER A 161 13.25 5.25 -13.74
C SER A 161 12.04 5.04 -12.84
N THR A 162 11.90 5.89 -11.82
CA THR A 162 10.79 5.83 -10.86
C THR A 162 10.24 7.22 -10.55
N PHE A 163 8.96 7.27 -10.18
CA PHE A 163 8.32 8.49 -9.70
C PHE A 163 8.65 8.77 -8.23
N GLY A 164 8.95 7.74 -7.44
CA GLY A 164 9.28 7.87 -6.03
C GLY A 164 10.78 8.02 -5.76
N GLN A 165 11.14 8.11 -4.49
CA GLN A 165 12.52 8.06 -4.02
C GLN A 165 12.57 7.12 -2.83
N SER A 166 13.65 6.35 -2.70
CA SER A 166 13.82 5.45 -1.56
C SER A 166 13.63 6.15 -0.22
N LEU A 167 12.99 5.44 0.71
CA LEU A 167 12.73 5.89 2.07
C LEU A 167 13.92 5.67 3.01
N LEU A 168 14.95 4.95 2.58
CA LEU A 168 16.16 4.70 3.38
C LEU A 168 17.13 5.89 3.38
N HIS A 169 17.00 6.77 2.39
CA HIS A 169 17.86 7.93 2.23
C HIS A 169 17.15 9.21 2.69
N PRO A 170 17.90 10.17 3.26
CA PRO A 170 17.36 11.51 3.48
C PRO A 170 16.81 12.09 2.18
N LYS A 171 15.57 12.57 2.22
CA LYS A 171 14.98 13.23 1.05
C LYS A 171 15.81 14.47 0.70
N THR A 172 16.35 14.51 -0.52
CA THR A 172 17.16 15.63 -1.03
C THR A 172 16.30 16.79 -1.54
N THR A 173 15.00 16.54 -1.72
CA THR A 173 13.99 17.50 -2.17
C THR A 173 12.76 17.42 -1.28
N THR A 174 12.01 18.51 -1.17
CA THR A 174 10.72 18.51 -0.48
C THR A 174 9.80 17.44 -1.08
N PRO A 175 9.29 16.48 -0.27
CA PRO A 175 8.46 15.41 -0.79
C PRO A 175 7.15 15.97 -1.34
N THR A 176 6.75 15.45 -2.49
CA THR A 176 5.48 15.78 -3.14
C THR A 176 4.81 14.48 -3.51
N LEU A 177 3.69 14.17 -2.86
CA LEU A 177 2.92 12.96 -3.09
C LEU A 177 1.89 13.23 -4.18
N PHE A 178 1.78 12.27 -5.10
CA PHE A 178 0.72 12.22 -6.10
C PHE A 178 -0.40 11.33 -5.57
N VAL A 179 -1.62 11.86 -5.56
CA VAL A 179 -2.83 11.12 -5.17
C VAL A 179 -3.90 11.29 -6.25
N GLY A 180 -4.76 10.29 -6.42
CA GLY A 180 -5.79 10.30 -7.46
C GLY A 180 -7.14 9.81 -6.95
N ASN A 181 -8.21 10.49 -7.34
CA ASN A 181 -9.59 10.05 -7.11
C ASN A 181 -10.42 10.29 -8.38
N GLY A 182 -10.59 9.24 -9.18
CA GLY A 182 -11.22 9.33 -10.50
C GLY A 182 -10.44 10.27 -11.42
N GLN A 183 -11.06 11.36 -11.85
CA GLN A 183 -10.44 12.37 -12.71
C GLN A 183 -9.67 13.45 -11.94
N ILE A 184 -9.79 13.47 -10.60
CA ILE A 184 -9.12 14.47 -9.77
C ILE A 184 -7.72 13.97 -9.42
N ILE A 185 -6.73 14.79 -9.73
CA ILE A 185 -5.34 14.60 -9.31
C ILE A 185 -5.06 15.55 -8.15
N GLY A 186 -4.51 15.00 -7.07
CA GLY A 186 -4.09 15.75 -5.89
C GLY A 186 -2.59 15.76 -5.72
N MET A 187 -2.11 16.84 -5.12
CA MET A 187 -0.75 17.03 -4.66
C MET A 187 -0.76 17.22 -3.14
N ILE A 188 0.06 16.46 -2.42
CA ILE A 188 0.29 16.65 -0.99
C ILE A 188 1.78 16.95 -0.75
N SER A 189 2.08 18.01 0.00
CA SER A 189 3.43 18.33 0.43
C SER A 189 3.45 18.93 1.85
N PRO A 190 4.63 19.12 2.45
CA PRO A 190 4.79 19.90 3.67
C PRO A 190 4.28 21.35 3.56
N ALA A 191 4.41 21.99 2.39
CA ALA A 191 3.99 23.37 2.16
C ALA A 191 2.46 23.52 1.99
N GLY A 192 1.77 22.43 1.60
CA GLY A 192 0.32 22.42 1.47
C GLY A 192 -0.18 21.33 0.53
N THR A 193 -1.48 21.40 0.24
CA THR A 193 -2.18 20.55 -0.73
C THR A 193 -2.75 21.38 -1.87
N ALA A 194 -2.92 20.73 -3.03
CA ALA A 194 -3.64 21.25 -4.19
C ALA A 194 -4.36 20.14 -4.94
N THR A 195 -5.46 20.44 -5.61
CA THR A 195 -6.18 19.47 -6.46
C THR A 195 -6.49 20.06 -7.84
N PHE A 196 -6.54 19.18 -8.84
CA PHE A 196 -6.69 19.52 -10.25
C PHE A 196 -7.69 18.58 -10.90
N LEU A 197 -8.49 19.11 -11.83
CA LEU A 197 -9.27 18.35 -12.80
C LEU A 197 -8.78 18.77 -14.17
N GLU A 198 -8.14 17.84 -14.88
CA GLU A 198 -7.40 18.14 -16.12
C GLU A 198 -6.39 19.28 -15.88
N GLN A 199 -6.52 20.40 -16.61
CA GLN A 199 -5.66 21.57 -16.47
C GLN A 199 -6.17 22.58 -15.43
N LYS A 200 -7.39 22.41 -14.92
CA LYS A 200 -8.05 23.35 -14.01
C LYS A 200 -7.67 23.04 -12.56
N GLN A 201 -7.11 24.02 -11.87
CA GLN A 201 -6.93 23.95 -10.42
C GLN A 201 -8.30 24.07 -9.74
N LEU A 202 -8.64 23.10 -8.90
CA LEU A 202 -9.88 23.06 -8.14
C LEU A 202 -9.69 23.64 -6.74
N SER A 203 -8.61 23.26 -6.05
CA SER A 203 -8.30 23.77 -4.72
C SER A 203 -6.81 23.96 -4.51
N ILE A 204 -6.50 24.90 -3.63
CA ILE A 204 -5.17 25.13 -3.07
C ILE A 204 -5.37 25.52 -1.61
N SER A 205 -4.56 24.96 -0.73
CA SER A 205 -4.61 25.27 0.70
C SER A 205 -3.98 26.64 1.01
N ASN A 206 -2.70 26.66 1.40
CA ASN A 206 -1.97 27.88 1.76
C ASN A 206 -1.28 28.46 0.52
N ASP A 207 -2.03 29.21 -0.29
CA ASP A 207 -1.52 29.78 -1.55
C ASP A 207 -0.39 30.81 -1.31
N ASN A 208 0.85 30.32 -1.34
CA ASN A 208 2.08 31.07 -1.19
C ASN A 208 3.08 30.68 -2.27
N ASP A 209 4.17 31.44 -2.40
CA ASP A 209 5.13 31.24 -3.47
C ASP A 209 5.84 29.88 -3.39
N GLU A 210 6.10 29.35 -2.19
CA GLU A 210 6.67 28.02 -2.01
C GLU A 210 5.76 26.93 -2.57
N LEU A 211 4.47 26.95 -2.21
CA LEU A 211 3.48 25.98 -2.67
C LEU A 211 3.25 26.09 -4.17
N ARG A 212 3.19 27.31 -4.73
CA ARG A 212 3.08 27.54 -6.18
C ARG A 212 4.26 26.93 -6.94
N GLN A 213 5.49 27.08 -6.43
CA GLN A 213 6.67 26.46 -7.04
C GLN A 213 6.62 24.92 -6.97
N GLN A 214 6.14 24.36 -5.87
CA GLN A 214 5.95 22.91 -5.75
C GLN A 214 4.87 22.39 -6.72
N ILE A 215 3.76 23.12 -6.88
CA ILE A 215 2.71 22.80 -7.86
C ILE A 215 3.27 22.81 -9.29
N LEU A 216 4.11 23.78 -9.65
CA LEU A 216 4.73 23.82 -10.98
C LEU A 216 5.64 22.61 -11.22
N LYS A 217 6.51 22.27 -10.26
CA LYS A 217 7.36 21.07 -10.35
C LYS A 217 6.53 19.79 -10.42
N PHE A 218 5.46 19.70 -9.64
CA PHE A 218 4.53 18.58 -9.67
C PHE A 218 3.90 18.41 -11.06
N LYS A 219 3.34 19.47 -11.63
CA LYS A 219 2.76 19.44 -12.98
C LYS A 219 3.78 19.02 -14.03
N GLN A 220 5.00 19.55 -13.97
CA GLN A 220 6.10 19.14 -14.88
C GLN A 220 6.41 17.65 -14.76
N ARG A 221 6.49 17.12 -13.53
CA ARG A 221 6.74 15.68 -13.29
C ARG A 221 5.62 14.80 -13.83
N VAL A 222 4.37 15.18 -13.58
CA VAL A 222 3.19 14.44 -14.09
C VAL A 222 3.17 14.46 -15.62
N THR A 223 3.33 15.64 -16.24
CA THR A 223 3.39 15.74 -17.70
C THR A 223 4.54 14.93 -18.30
N LEU A 224 5.72 14.95 -17.69
CA LEU A 224 6.84 14.12 -18.14
C LEU A 224 6.52 12.62 -18.01
N ALA A 225 5.92 12.21 -16.89
CA ALA A 225 5.52 10.83 -16.68
C ALA A 225 4.51 10.36 -17.73
N ASP A 226 3.47 11.15 -17.99
CA ASP A 226 2.47 10.87 -19.04
C ASP A 226 3.14 10.78 -20.42
N MET A 227 4.01 11.74 -20.77
CA MET A 227 4.77 11.72 -22.02
C MET A 227 5.64 10.47 -22.15
N MET A 228 6.31 10.05 -21.07
CA MET A 228 7.14 8.84 -21.09
C MET A 228 6.29 7.58 -21.26
N LEU A 229 5.11 7.52 -20.63
CA LEU A 229 4.18 6.41 -20.79
C LEU A 229 3.61 6.34 -22.20
N ASP A 230 3.10 7.46 -22.73
CA ASP A 230 2.51 7.55 -24.08
C ASP A 230 3.50 7.16 -25.19
N ASN A 231 4.78 7.43 -24.97
CA ASN A 231 5.84 7.12 -25.94
C ASN A 231 6.59 5.80 -25.66
N ASN A 232 6.16 5.01 -24.68
CA ASN A 232 6.84 3.77 -24.24
C ASN A 232 8.33 3.98 -23.89
N GLN A 233 8.64 5.05 -23.15
CA GLN A 233 10.00 5.47 -22.79
C GLN A 233 10.29 5.32 -21.29
N TRP A 234 9.40 4.69 -20.51
CA TRP A 234 9.58 4.55 -19.07
C TRP A 234 10.84 3.78 -18.67
N ALA A 235 11.21 2.75 -19.43
CA ALA A 235 12.28 1.80 -19.08
C ALA A 235 13.54 1.93 -19.96
N LYS A 236 13.79 3.10 -20.53
CA LYS A 236 15.00 3.35 -21.36
C LYS A 236 16.18 3.83 -20.53
#